data_AF-A0A0M0K9H9-F1
#
_entry.id   AF-A0A0M0K9H9-F1
#
_cell.length_a   1.000
_cell.length_b   1.000
_cell.length_c   1.000
_cell.angle_alpha   90.00
_cell.angle_beta   90.00
_cell.angle_gamma   90.00
#
_symmetry.space_group_name_H-M   'P 1'
#
loop_
_entity.id
_entity.type
_entity.pdbx_description
1 polymer ?
#
loop_
_entity_poly.entity_id
_entity_poly.type
_entity_poly.pdbx_seq_one_letter_code
_entity_poly.pdbx_strand_id
1 'polypeptide(L)'
;MFLASFGVGAFLYFATLVLRDIKKYQKLKKYKSFVRSQAVRAGIITMIMACVTTFALSAMLRVPIKATLLNVFVELSLNGVACADQAAFVSAFEATSANASCPALPNCGYATYEDLCQAVQYAPMVRALTDDTFDVNLSILASWLIISILILGTGRARANDGYSHLLSPHMLVAMVLGLVSLVMTLFSFMRLLLIVLRLSVPRPAPYFDRTGLMNKYELPLTCYGDCVSIWFYGKNVALLLLILFVLNFDFILKTVLLKLRDPSEVQKEQLEEAIKELRRQGWDDDAPSFYFIPADWVRACGSESLPRMQTLHKDGHLTKIKIPLASAFREPAFCGGGIMANILFVSHRWEDKNKPDGDGEQLKAIKAYLEAHPDIKWVWFDYSSMPQKVDGVDTRTPEDKAEFQLMLAAITDMYLTAHVLILLDGSSASRFWPLMEAWCSMQTVTSDGLRPAKEGERRYTIKCIHTATDKHDGEGLVDKVSTKTPDEMFDHLKKPDIDVTNKKDKETILPKILEIVRHVVDTIGGAAVPEKEANSTHDIKPDEFGNVISLGNELRTPSEKLLPPMQQ
;
A
#
# COMPACT_ATOMS: atom_id res chain seq x y z
N MET A 1 41.91 -10.59 15.25
CA MET A 1 40.70 -11.22 14.69
C MET A 1 39.77 -11.77 15.78
N PHE A 2 40.24 -12.63 16.70
CA PHE A 2 39.42 -13.22 17.78
C PHE A 2 38.77 -12.21 18.76
N LEU A 3 39.48 -11.15 19.15
CA LEU A 3 38.94 -10.09 20.03
C LEU A 3 37.86 -9.22 19.34
N ALA A 4 37.95 -9.05 18.02
CA ALA A 4 36.94 -8.32 17.24
C ALA A 4 35.65 -9.16 17.10
N SER A 5 35.77 -10.48 16.90
CA SER A 5 34.63 -11.40 16.83
C SER A 5 33.91 -11.56 18.19
N PHE A 6 34.66 -11.55 19.30
CA PHE A 6 34.07 -11.59 20.64
C PHE A 6 33.34 -10.27 21.00
N GLY A 7 33.90 -9.12 20.59
CA GLY A 7 33.26 -7.81 20.72
C GLY A 7 31.94 -7.71 19.94
N VAL A 8 31.89 -8.25 18.72
CA VAL A 8 30.66 -8.32 17.90
C VAL A 8 29.64 -9.27 18.52
N GLY A 9 30.06 -10.43 19.03
CA GLY A 9 29.17 -11.38 19.71
C GLY A 9 28.55 -10.82 21.00
N ALA A 10 29.37 -10.15 21.83
CA ALA A 10 28.90 -9.49 23.05
C ALA A 10 27.96 -8.31 22.74
N PHE A 11 28.25 -7.56 21.66
CA PHE A 11 27.40 -6.46 21.19
C PHE A 11 26.04 -6.97 20.68
N LEU A 12 26.01 -8.05 19.88
CA LEU A 12 24.77 -8.67 19.41
C LEU A 12 23.95 -9.22 20.58
N TYR A 13 24.60 -9.84 21.56
CA TYR A 13 23.94 -10.30 22.78
C TYR A 13 23.34 -9.14 23.59
N PHE A 14 24.09 -8.05 23.82
CA PHE A 14 23.57 -6.85 24.47
C PHE A 14 22.41 -6.22 23.70
N ALA A 15 22.49 -6.15 22.37
CA ALA A 15 21.41 -5.65 21.52
C ALA A 15 20.14 -6.50 21.67
N THR A 16 20.25 -7.83 21.77
CA THR A 16 19.10 -8.70 22.01
C THR A 16 18.48 -8.53 23.40
N LEU A 17 19.29 -8.26 24.43
CA LEU A 17 18.81 -7.96 25.78
C LEU A 17 18.06 -6.62 25.83
N VAL A 18 18.65 -5.57 25.23
CA VAL A 18 18.01 -4.26 25.11
C VAL A 18 16.70 -4.33 24.32
N LEU A 19 16.66 -5.10 23.23
CA LEU A 19 15.44 -5.34 22.45
C LEU A 19 14.35 -6.06 23.26
N ARG A 20 14.73 -7.03 24.10
CA ARG A 20 13.81 -7.75 24.98
C ARG A 20 13.22 -6.83 26.05
N ASP A 21 14.04 -5.96 26.62
CA ASP A 21 13.62 -4.98 27.62
C ASP A 21 12.72 -3.90 27.02
N ILE A 22 13.03 -3.39 25.82
CA ILE A 22 12.17 -2.43 25.11
C ILE A 22 10.78 -3.03 24.84
N LYS A 23 10.70 -4.28 24.36
CA LYS A 23 9.42 -5.00 24.17
C LYS A 23 8.65 -5.17 25.49
N LYS A 24 9.35 -5.43 26.60
CA LYS A 24 8.74 -5.56 27.93
C LYS A 24 8.20 -4.22 28.46
N TYR A 25 8.90 -3.11 28.19
CA TYR A 25 8.46 -1.76 28.58
C TYR A 25 7.30 -1.21 27.74
N GLN A 26 7.16 -1.64 26.47
CA GLN A 26 6.05 -1.24 25.59
C GLN A 26 4.68 -1.73 26.14
N LYS A 27 4.65 -2.94 26.73
CA LYS A 27 3.44 -3.47 27.40
C LYS A 27 3.00 -2.67 28.64
N LEU A 28 3.88 -1.86 29.22
CA LEU A 28 3.65 -1.16 30.49
C LEU A 28 3.16 0.31 30.34
N LYS A 29 2.81 0.77 29.13
CA LYS A 29 2.33 2.17 28.85
C LYS A 29 3.25 3.31 29.34
N LYS A 30 4.52 3.04 29.70
CA LYS A 30 5.48 4.04 30.24
C LYS A 30 6.46 4.63 29.20
N TYR A 31 6.29 4.33 27.91
CA TYR A 31 7.22 4.70 26.85
C TYR A 31 7.41 6.22 26.67
N LYS A 32 6.38 7.03 26.94
CA LYS A 32 6.47 8.51 26.92
C LYS A 32 7.53 9.04 27.91
N SER A 33 7.64 8.42 29.08
CA SER A 33 8.67 8.76 30.07
C SER A 33 10.07 8.41 29.58
N PHE A 34 10.20 7.32 28.84
CA PHE A 34 11.47 6.89 28.24
C PHE A 34 11.91 7.87 27.15
N VAL A 35 11.05 8.23 26.20
CA VAL A 35 11.39 9.18 25.12
C VAL A 35 11.78 10.55 25.68
N ARG A 36 11.04 11.07 26.67
CA ARG A 36 11.39 12.32 27.35
C ARG A 36 12.75 12.22 28.05
N SER A 37 13.04 11.08 28.68
CA SER A 37 14.36 10.83 29.29
C SER A 37 15.48 10.78 28.24
N GLN A 38 15.25 10.21 27.06
CA GLN A 38 16.26 10.17 25.99
C GLN A 38 16.50 11.56 25.40
N ALA A 39 15.46 12.37 25.20
CA ALA A 39 15.60 13.75 24.74
C ALA A 39 16.42 14.60 25.72
N VAL A 40 16.20 14.46 27.03
CA VAL A 40 17.00 15.14 28.06
C VAL A 40 18.46 14.68 28.02
N ARG A 41 18.72 13.37 27.87
CA ARG A 41 20.08 12.84 27.75
C ARG A 41 20.80 13.35 26.50
N ALA A 42 20.12 13.38 25.34
CA ALA A 42 20.66 13.92 24.11
C ALA A 42 21.00 15.42 24.25
N GLY A 43 20.16 16.19 24.94
CA GLY A 43 20.43 17.59 25.27
C GLY A 43 21.67 17.77 26.15
N ILE A 44 21.80 17.00 27.24
CA ILE A 44 22.96 17.06 28.13
C ILE A 44 24.25 16.69 27.39
N ILE A 45 24.22 15.62 26.59
CA ILE A 45 25.38 15.20 25.79
C ILE A 45 25.75 16.31 24.81
N THR A 46 24.78 16.90 24.10
CA THR A 46 25.03 18.01 23.16
C THR A 46 25.72 19.18 23.85
N MET A 47 25.27 19.56 25.07
CA MET A 47 25.89 20.64 25.84
C MET A 47 27.34 20.33 26.20
N ILE A 48 27.61 19.12 26.70
CA ILE A 48 28.98 18.68 27.06
C ILE A 48 29.89 18.72 25.84
N MET A 49 29.42 18.17 24.71
CA MET A 49 30.19 18.15 23.46
C MET A 49 30.49 19.58 22.99
N ALA A 50 29.51 20.49 23.00
CA ALA A 50 29.71 21.89 22.65
C ALA A 50 30.72 22.61 23.55
N CYS A 51 30.68 22.35 24.87
CA CYS A 51 31.66 22.89 25.82
C CYS A 51 33.08 22.39 25.51
N VAL A 52 33.24 21.09 25.25
CA VAL A 52 34.56 20.50 24.92
C VAL A 52 35.07 21.00 23.59
N THR A 53 34.21 21.15 22.59
CA THR A 53 34.59 21.74 21.30
C THR A 53 35.01 23.20 21.45
N THR A 54 34.31 23.98 22.27
CA THR A 54 34.70 25.37 22.58
C THR A 54 36.04 25.42 23.30
N PHE A 55 36.25 24.51 24.26
CA PHE A 55 37.54 24.35 24.93
C PHE A 55 38.65 23.95 23.94
N ALA A 56 38.35 23.11 22.96
CA ALA A 56 39.29 22.74 21.91
C ALA A 56 39.71 23.92 21.03
N LEU A 57 38.74 24.71 20.57
CA LEU A 57 39.01 25.95 19.83
C LEU A 57 39.89 26.90 20.63
N SER A 58 39.69 27.00 21.96
CA SER A 58 40.53 27.84 22.82
C SER A 58 42.00 27.40 22.88
N ALA A 59 42.27 26.09 22.73
CA ALA A 59 43.65 25.59 22.68
C ALA A 59 44.30 25.79 21.31
N MET A 60 43.53 25.74 20.21
CA MET A 60 44.06 26.09 18.87
C MET A 60 44.54 27.54 18.82
N LEU A 61 43.89 28.45 19.54
CA LEU A 61 44.30 29.85 19.60
C LEU A 61 45.68 30.06 20.24
N ARG A 62 46.21 29.07 20.98
CA ARG A 62 47.55 29.14 21.59
C ARG A 62 48.68 28.85 20.61
N VAL A 63 48.39 28.15 19.52
CA VAL A 63 49.34 27.88 18.42
C VAL A 63 48.64 28.28 17.12
N PRO A 64 48.59 29.59 16.80
CA PRO A 64 47.80 30.08 15.68
C PRO A 64 48.48 29.71 14.35
N ILE A 65 48.00 28.66 13.70
CA ILE A 65 48.45 28.25 12.36
C ILE A 65 47.42 28.74 11.33
N LYS A 66 47.88 29.51 10.34
CA LYS A 66 47.00 29.93 9.23
C LYS A 66 46.53 28.69 8.46
N ALA A 67 45.25 28.65 8.10
CA ALA A 67 44.65 27.52 7.38
C ALA A 67 45.41 27.16 6.08
N THR A 68 45.95 28.16 5.38
CA THR A 68 46.76 27.98 4.16
C THR A 68 48.10 27.29 4.40
N LEU A 69 48.65 27.40 5.62
CA LEU A 69 49.93 26.81 6.01
C LEU A 69 49.78 25.46 6.70
N LEU A 70 48.59 25.13 7.22
CA LEU A 70 48.36 23.95 8.06
C LEU A 70 48.77 22.65 7.36
N ASN A 71 48.31 22.39 6.14
CA ASN A 71 48.63 21.14 5.45
C ASN A 71 50.13 21.01 5.15
N VAL A 72 50.79 22.12 4.77
CA VAL A 72 52.22 22.10 4.46
C VAL A 72 53.06 21.93 5.73
N PHE A 73 52.64 22.53 6.84
CA PHE A 73 53.28 22.34 8.14
C PHE A 73 53.11 20.92 8.67
N VAL A 74 51.95 20.29 8.43
CA VAL A 74 51.73 18.86 8.74
C VAL A 74 52.69 17.98 7.96
N GLU A 75 52.81 18.20 6.65
CA GLU A 75 53.74 17.45 5.79
C GLU A 75 55.19 17.60 6.28
N LEU A 76 55.62 18.83 6.56
CA LEU A 76 56.96 19.12 7.06
C LEU A 76 57.23 18.48 8.43
N SER A 77 56.25 18.48 9.34
CA SER A 77 56.35 17.84 10.66
C SER A 77 56.45 16.32 10.54
N LEU A 78 55.65 15.70 9.65
CA LEU A 78 55.68 14.24 9.43
C LEU A 78 56.97 13.76 8.76
N ASN A 79 57.70 14.63 8.05
CA ASN A 79 59.01 14.34 7.49
C ASN A 79 60.15 14.27 8.53
N GLY A 80 59.85 14.49 9.83
CA GLY A 80 60.78 14.18 10.93
C GLY A 80 61.89 15.19 11.16
N VAL A 81 61.72 16.43 10.71
CA VAL A 81 62.68 17.53 10.91
C VAL A 81 62.63 18.00 12.37
N ALA A 82 63.80 18.05 13.04
CA ALA A 82 63.92 18.48 14.45
C ALA A 82 64.13 19.99 14.59
N CYS A 83 63.73 20.57 15.73
CA CYS A 83 63.92 22.00 16.02
C CYS A 83 65.34 22.34 16.50
N ALA A 84 66.14 21.35 16.91
CA ALA A 84 67.50 21.56 17.38
C ALA A 84 68.49 21.94 16.27
N ASP A 85 68.20 21.56 15.01
CA ASP A 85 69.02 21.89 13.84
C ASP A 85 68.31 22.96 12.98
N GLN A 86 68.58 24.22 13.31
CA GLN A 86 67.99 25.36 12.60
C GLN A 86 68.32 25.37 11.11
N ALA A 87 69.51 24.94 10.71
CA ALA A 87 69.92 24.94 9.31
C ALA A 87 69.18 23.85 8.51
N ALA A 88 69.07 22.64 9.08
CA ALA A 88 68.29 21.57 8.47
C ALA A 88 66.80 21.93 8.39
N PHE A 89 66.24 22.56 9.43
CA PHE A 89 64.86 23.01 9.41
C PHE A 89 64.60 24.07 8.35
N VAL A 90 65.40 25.13 8.30
CA VAL A 90 65.20 26.22 7.32
C VAL A 90 65.36 25.71 5.89
N SER A 91 66.33 24.82 5.64
CA SER A 91 66.49 24.17 4.32
C SER A 91 65.28 23.33 3.92
N ALA A 92 64.77 22.48 4.83
CA ALA A 92 63.57 21.69 4.59
C ALA A 92 62.34 22.59 4.40
N PHE A 93 62.23 23.67 5.18
CA PHE A 93 61.16 24.64 5.10
C PHE A 93 61.13 25.38 3.76
N GLU A 94 62.29 25.89 3.31
CA GLU A 94 62.46 26.58 2.03
C GLU A 94 62.17 25.69 0.81
N ALA A 95 62.42 24.38 0.95
CA ALA A 95 62.12 23.38 -0.08
C ALA A 95 60.62 23.05 -0.20
N THR A 96 59.79 23.40 0.79
CA THR A 96 58.33 23.20 0.74
C THR A 96 57.60 24.37 0.08
N SER A 97 56.36 24.12 -0.33
CA SER A 97 55.43 25.16 -0.81
C SER A 97 55.03 26.17 0.28
N ALA A 98 55.41 25.94 1.55
CA ALA A 98 55.12 26.86 2.65
C ALA A 98 55.84 28.18 2.47
N ASN A 99 57.09 28.15 1.97
CA ASN A 99 57.90 29.35 1.72
C ASN A 99 57.19 30.35 0.79
N ALA A 100 56.58 29.85 -0.29
CA ALA A 100 55.81 30.68 -1.23
C ALA A 100 54.49 31.20 -0.64
N SER A 101 53.94 30.51 0.37
CA SER A 101 52.69 30.86 1.04
C SER A 101 52.91 31.70 2.31
N CYS A 102 54.17 32.01 2.63
CA CYS A 102 54.55 32.71 3.84
C CYS A 102 54.38 34.23 3.73
N PRO A 103 53.61 34.86 4.63
CA PRO A 103 53.28 36.27 4.53
C PRO A 103 54.40 37.22 4.99
N ALA A 104 55.43 36.74 5.70
CA ALA A 104 56.56 37.55 6.17
C ALA A 104 57.79 36.69 6.50
N LEU A 105 58.85 36.74 5.68
CA LEU A 105 60.12 36.05 5.91
C LEU A 105 60.97 36.72 7.02
N PRO A 106 61.86 35.99 7.72
CA PRO A 106 62.17 34.56 7.55
C PRO A 106 61.22 33.62 8.33
N ASN A 107 60.48 34.13 9.31
CA ASN A 107 59.70 33.32 10.25
C ASN A 107 58.21 33.21 9.89
N CYS A 108 57.80 33.46 8.65
CA CYS A 108 56.41 33.37 8.17
C CYS A 108 55.35 34.12 8.99
N GLY A 109 55.74 35.25 9.60
CA GLY A 109 54.88 36.07 10.47
C GLY A 109 54.83 35.62 11.94
N TYR A 110 55.60 34.61 12.34
CA TYR A 110 55.86 34.26 13.75
C TYR A 110 56.98 35.15 14.32
N ALA A 111 56.96 35.41 15.63
CA ALA A 111 57.87 36.37 16.25
C ALA A 111 59.32 35.85 16.32
N THR A 112 59.50 34.55 16.55
CA THR A 112 60.83 33.90 16.55
C THR A 112 60.88 32.63 15.70
N TYR A 113 62.09 32.11 15.47
CA TYR A 113 62.30 30.82 14.83
C TYR A 113 61.67 29.69 15.66
N GLU A 114 61.79 29.76 16.98
CA GLU A 114 61.20 28.80 17.92
C GLU A 114 59.68 28.78 17.80
N ASP A 115 59.03 29.95 17.64
CA ASP A 115 57.58 30.03 17.42
C ASP A 115 57.16 29.37 16.10
N LEU A 116 57.92 29.58 15.02
CA LEU A 116 57.68 28.93 13.72
C LEU A 116 57.88 27.41 13.84
N CYS A 117 58.98 26.96 14.45
CA CYS A 117 59.24 25.53 14.60
C CYS A 117 58.16 24.87 15.46
N GLN A 118 57.77 25.51 16.56
CA GLN A 118 56.68 25.07 17.42
C GLN A 118 55.37 24.95 16.63
N ALA A 119 55.05 25.92 15.78
CA ALA A 119 53.85 25.87 14.94
C ALA A 119 53.87 24.69 13.95
N VAL A 120 55.01 24.42 13.32
CA VAL A 120 55.18 23.24 12.44
C VAL A 120 54.97 21.95 13.21
N GLN A 121 55.64 21.80 14.36
CA GLN A 121 55.58 20.58 15.15
C GLN A 121 54.20 20.28 15.75
N TYR A 122 53.41 21.31 16.09
CA TYR A 122 52.03 21.14 16.56
C TYR A 122 51.02 21.00 15.42
N ALA A 123 51.39 21.24 14.17
CA ALA A 123 50.46 21.25 13.04
C ALA A 123 49.64 19.96 12.90
N PRO A 124 50.18 18.74 13.06
CA PRO A 124 49.35 17.53 12.95
C PRO A 124 48.35 17.38 14.10
N MET A 125 48.68 17.87 15.30
CA MET A 125 47.72 17.94 16.41
C MET A 125 46.62 18.97 16.13
N VAL A 126 46.97 20.14 15.59
CA VAL A 126 46.02 21.20 15.22
C VAL A 126 45.08 20.73 14.10
N ARG A 127 45.59 20.00 13.10
CA ARG A 127 44.78 19.38 12.03
C ARG A 127 43.82 18.33 12.60
N ALA A 128 44.31 17.39 13.40
CA ALA A 128 43.45 16.37 14.02
C ALA A 128 42.36 16.99 14.91
N LEU A 129 42.70 18.04 15.67
CA LEU A 129 41.75 18.76 16.50
C LEU A 129 40.70 19.51 15.67
N THR A 130 41.08 20.05 14.51
CA THR A 130 40.18 20.69 13.55
C THR A 130 39.19 19.69 12.98
N ASP A 131 39.68 18.53 12.54
CA ASP A 131 38.85 17.47 11.97
C ASP A 131 37.90 16.88 13.02
N ASP A 132 38.36 16.62 14.24
CA ASP A 132 37.48 16.15 15.34
C ASP A 132 36.42 17.16 15.74
N THR A 133 36.80 18.44 15.76
CA THR A 133 35.87 19.54 16.06
C THR A 133 34.76 19.56 15.01
N PHE A 134 35.11 19.39 13.75
CA PHE A 134 34.12 19.29 12.68
C PHE A 134 33.26 18.02 12.81
N ASP A 135 33.88 16.86 13.03
CA ASP A 135 33.21 15.55 13.19
C ASP A 135 32.12 15.59 14.28
N VAL A 136 32.48 16.13 15.45
CA VAL A 136 31.58 16.24 16.60
C VAL A 136 30.39 17.15 16.27
N ASN A 137 30.63 18.31 15.67
CA ASN A 137 29.55 19.24 15.32
C ASN A 137 28.64 18.69 14.22
N LEU A 138 29.20 18.05 13.19
CA LEU A 138 28.42 17.40 12.14
C LEU A 138 27.53 16.29 12.72
N SER A 139 28.08 15.49 13.63
CA SER A 139 27.33 14.43 14.33
C SER A 139 26.17 15.00 15.15
N ILE A 140 26.39 16.12 15.85
CA ILE A 140 25.34 16.83 16.61
C ILE A 140 24.25 17.31 15.66
N LEU A 141 24.60 18.03 14.60
CA LEU A 141 23.66 18.55 13.61
C LEU A 141 22.80 17.43 13.01
N ALA A 142 23.45 16.36 12.56
CA ALA A 142 22.77 15.22 11.96
C ALA A 142 21.83 14.51 12.96
N SER A 143 22.26 14.36 14.21
CA SER A 143 21.43 13.77 15.27
C SER A 143 20.15 14.58 15.51
N TRP A 144 20.26 15.91 15.61
CA TRP A 144 19.11 16.79 15.80
C TRP A 144 18.19 16.83 14.57
N LEU A 145 18.74 16.78 13.36
CA LEU A 145 17.97 16.69 12.14
C LEU A 145 17.16 15.37 12.10
N ILE A 146 17.79 14.23 12.39
CA ILE A 146 17.13 12.92 12.42
C ILE A 146 16.02 12.88 13.48
N ILE A 147 16.30 13.36 14.70
CA ILE A 147 15.30 13.46 15.78
C ILE A 147 14.11 14.31 15.33
N SER A 148 14.38 15.45 14.69
CA SER A 148 13.34 16.37 14.19
C SER A 148 12.48 15.71 13.09
N ILE A 149 13.10 15.00 12.15
CA ILE A 149 12.38 14.27 11.09
C ILE A 149 11.50 13.16 11.67
N LEU A 150 11.97 12.44 12.69
CA LEU A 150 11.22 11.37 13.35
C LEU A 150 10.02 11.88 14.16
N ILE A 151 10.15 13.05 14.77
CA ILE A 151 9.09 13.67 15.60
C ILE A 151 8.11 14.49 14.76
N LEU A 152 8.63 15.43 13.96
CA LEU A 152 7.83 16.44 13.26
C LEU A 152 7.47 16.02 11.83
N GLY A 153 8.42 15.47 11.08
CA GLY A 153 8.27 15.19 9.65
C GLY A 153 7.44 13.93 9.36
N THR A 154 7.91 12.78 9.82
CA THR A 154 7.28 11.47 9.55
C THR A 154 6.22 11.07 10.56
N GLY A 155 6.15 11.76 11.71
CA GLY A 155 5.21 11.45 12.79
C GLY A 155 5.41 10.10 13.48
N ARG A 156 6.44 9.33 13.11
CA ARG A 156 6.71 7.96 13.61
C ARG A 156 7.00 7.88 15.10
N ALA A 157 7.37 9.01 15.71
CA ALA A 157 7.54 9.15 17.15
C ALA A 157 6.32 9.78 17.87
N ARG A 158 5.16 9.94 17.20
CA ARG A 158 3.93 10.44 17.84
C ARG A 158 3.27 9.37 18.71
N ALA A 159 2.72 9.81 19.83
CA ALA A 159 2.23 8.95 20.91
C ALA A 159 0.97 8.13 20.58
N ASN A 160 0.26 8.47 19.48
CA ASN A 160 -1.06 7.93 19.20
C ASN A 160 -1.00 6.56 18.50
N ASP A 161 0.14 6.17 17.90
CA ASP A 161 0.24 5.00 17.01
C ASP A 161 0.97 3.81 17.65
N GLY A 162 1.09 3.76 18.98
CA GLY A 162 1.61 2.59 19.71
C GLY A 162 3.10 2.26 19.52
N TYR A 163 3.84 3.08 18.76
CA TYR A 163 5.30 2.96 18.52
C TYR A 163 5.76 1.63 17.91
N SER A 164 4.85 0.79 17.41
CA SER A 164 5.17 -0.51 16.80
C SER A 164 6.11 -0.37 15.59
N HIS A 165 5.98 0.74 14.85
CA HIS A 165 6.81 1.07 13.68
C HIS A 165 8.31 1.24 14.02
N LEU A 166 8.64 1.70 15.24
CA LEU A 166 10.05 1.84 15.67
C LEU A 166 10.77 0.49 15.83
N LEU A 167 10.03 -0.63 15.87
CA LEU A 167 10.58 -1.98 15.94
C LEU A 167 10.59 -2.71 14.59
N SER A 168 10.29 -2.01 13.49
CA SER A 168 10.40 -2.59 12.16
C SER A 168 11.86 -2.98 11.86
N PRO A 169 12.11 -4.01 11.03
CA PRO A 169 13.46 -4.45 10.71
C PRO A 169 14.37 -3.34 10.18
N HIS A 170 13.84 -2.45 9.32
CA HIS A 170 14.59 -1.31 8.80
C HIS A 170 14.89 -0.28 9.89
N MET A 171 13.97 0.00 10.81
CA MET A 171 14.23 0.92 11.93
C MET A 171 15.30 0.35 12.88
N LEU A 172 15.32 -0.97 13.10
CA LEU A 172 16.38 -1.62 13.87
C LEU A 172 17.75 -1.49 13.19
N VAL A 173 17.82 -1.64 11.87
CA VAL A 173 19.04 -1.38 11.10
C VAL A 173 19.49 0.08 11.26
N ALA A 174 18.56 1.04 11.14
CA ALA A 174 18.87 2.46 11.36
C ALA A 174 19.40 2.74 12.78
N MET A 175 18.85 2.09 13.81
CA MET A 175 19.33 2.21 15.19
C MET A 175 20.75 1.66 15.37
N VAL A 176 21.06 0.51 14.77
CA VAL A 176 22.41 -0.07 14.81
C VAL A 176 23.42 0.85 14.12
N LEU A 177 23.08 1.39 12.95
CA LEU A 177 23.93 2.34 12.22
C LEU A 177 24.13 3.64 13.01
N GLY A 178 23.07 4.13 13.67
CA GLY A 178 23.16 5.27 14.58
C GLY A 178 24.08 5.00 15.78
N LEU A 179 24.06 3.78 16.33
CA LEU A 179 24.96 3.40 17.42
C LEU A 179 26.43 3.33 16.96
N VAL A 180 26.68 2.81 15.76
CA VAL A 180 28.03 2.84 15.15
C VAL A 180 28.50 4.28 14.99
N SER A 181 27.65 5.16 14.46
CA SER A 181 27.96 6.60 14.35
C SER A 181 28.31 7.20 15.70
N LEU A 182 27.50 6.95 16.74
CA LEU A 182 27.72 7.46 18.10
C LEU A 182 29.07 7.00 18.70
N VAL A 183 29.41 5.72 18.54
CA VAL A 183 30.71 5.18 19.01
C VAL A 183 31.87 5.90 18.32
N MET A 184 31.77 6.12 17.00
CA MET A 184 32.82 6.83 16.27
C MET A 184 32.94 8.30 16.70
N THR A 185 31.83 8.99 16.96
CA THR A 185 31.84 10.36 17.50
C THR A 185 32.44 10.42 18.90
N LEU A 186 32.22 9.38 19.73
CA LEU A 186 32.83 9.28 21.06
C LEU A 186 34.36 9.21 20.98
N PHE A 187 34.92 8.50 19.99
CA PHE A 187 36.37 8.49 19.78
C PHE A 187 36.92 9.89 19.45
N SER A 188 36.27 10.61 18.53
CA SER A 188 36.64 12.01 18.21
C SER A 188 36.54 12.91 19.44
N PHE A 189 35.49 12.77 20.25
CA PHE A 189 35.34 13.51 21.50
C PHE A 189 36.45 13.23 22.52
N MET A 190 36.80 11.96 22.72
CA MET A 190 37.90 11.58 23.62
C MET A 190 39.24 12.13 23.12
N ARG A 191 39.44 12.15 21.80
CA ARG A 191 40.65 12.72 21.19
C ARG A 191 40.72 14.23 21.39
N LEU A 192 39.60 14.97 21.27
CA LEU A 192 39.54 16.39 21.66
C LEU A 192 40.03 16.60 23.10
N LEU A 193 39.47 15.85 24.07
CA LEU A 193 39.87 16.00 25.48
C LEU A 193 41.37 15.77 25.72
N LEU A 194 41.94 14.78 25.03
CA LEU A 194 43.36 14.43 25.18
C LEU A 194 44.28 15.45 24.53
N ILE A 195 44.01 15.88 23.29
CA ILE A 195 44.88 16.82 22.55
C ILE A 195 44.85 18.21 23.20
N VAL A 196 43.68 18.66 23.62
CA VAL A 196 43.50 20.02 24.15
C VAL A 196 44.33 20.25 25.41
N LEU A 197 44.33 19.29 26.33
CA LEU A 197 45.19 19.34 27.53
C LEU A 197 46.69 19.39 27.18
N ARG A 198 47.08 18.86 26.02
CA ARG A 198 48.48 18.86 25.58
C ARG A 198 48.90 20.18 24.97
N LEU A 199 48.07 20.75 24.10
CA LEU A 199 48.25 22.10 23.54
C LEU A 199 48.18 23.20 24.63
N SER A 200 47.55 22.90 25.77
CA SER A 200 47.39 23.84 26.89
C SER A 200 48.62 24.04 27.77
N VAL A 201 49.68 23.24 27.63
CA VAL A 201 50.85 23.31 28.54
C VAL A 201 52.01 23.99 27.80
N PRO A 202 52.64 25.04 28.36
CA PRO A 202 53.89 25.58 27.81
C PRO A 202 54.98 24.50 27.94
N ARG A 203 55.59 24.07 26.83
CA ARG A 203 56.53 22.94 26.82
C ARG A 203 57.85 23.30 26.13
N PRO A 204 58.99 22.83 26.67
CA PRO A 204 60.31 23.16 26.13
C PRO A 204 60.61 22.39 24.82
N ALA A 205 61.41 23.02 23.96
CA ALA A 205 61.84 22.54 22.64
C ALA A 205 62.32 21.06 22.52
N PRO A 206 63.04 20.43 23.48
CA PRO A 206 63.59 19.07 23.31
C PRO A 206 62.55 17.93 23.24
N TYR A 207 61.26 18.23 23.36
CA TYR A 207 60.19 17.24 23.22
C TYR A 207 59.94 16.83 21.76
N PHE A 208 60.26 17.71 20.80
CA PHE A 208 60.04 17.49 19.37
C PHE A 208 61.22 16.84 18.64
N ASP A 209 62.33 16.59 19.33
CA ASP A 209 63.50 15.90 18.78
C ASP A 209 63.29 14.38 18.63
N ARG A 210 62.10 13.86 18.98
CA ARG A 210 61.74 12.43 18.84
C ARG A 210 60.70 12.22 17.74
N THR A 211 61.18 11.78 16.59
CA THR A 211 60.42 11.52 15.34
C THR A 211 59.24 10.54 15.45
N GLY A 212 59.12 9.76 16.53
CA GLY A 212 58.05 8.78 16.74
C GLY A 212 57.06 9.09 17.86
N LEU A 213 57.14 10.26 18.49
CA LEU A 213 56.37 10.54 19.70
C LEU A 213 54.86 10.68 19.43
N MET A 214 54.48 11.16 18.24
CA MET A 214 53.09 11.33 17.82
C MET A 214 52.35 9.98 17.72
N ASN A 215 53.02 8.96 17.18
CA ASN A 215 52.48 7.59 17.03
C ASN A 215 52.22 6.91 18.39
N LYS A 216 52.93 7.33 19.46
CA LYS A 216 52.78 6.75 20.80
C LYS A 216 51.48 7.19 21.50
N TYR A 217 50.84 8.25 21.02
CA TYR A 217 49.63 8.82 21.61
C TYR A 217 48.40 8.66 20.71
N GLU A 218 48.48 7.80 19.70
CA GLU A 218 47.33 7.40 18.89
C GLU A 218 46.42 6.48 19.70
N LEU A 219 45.14 6.85 19.78
CA LEU A 219 44.11 5.91 20.25
C LEU A 219 44.00 4.76 19.23
N PRO A 220 43.66 3.54 19.65
CA PRO A 220 43.38 2.45 18.73
C PRO A 220 42.36 2.90 17.68
N LEU A 221 42.62 2.62 16.40
CA LEU A 221 41.78 3.01 15.24
C LEU A 221 41.81 4.52 14.89
N THR A 222 42.75 5.30 15.43
CA THR A 222 42.97 6.71 15.05
C THR A 222 44.35 6.90 14.43
N CYS A 223 44.49 7.93 13.60
CA CYS A 223 45.78 8.36 13.07
C CYS A 223 45.87 9.88 13.05
N TYR A 224 47.08 10.44 13.17
CA TYR A 224 47.33 11.89 13.11
C TYR A 224 47.77 12.39 11.72
N GLY A 225 47.78 11.51 10.70
CA GLY A 225 48.18 11.81 9.30
C GLY A 225 47.03 11.78 8.28
N ASP A 226 47.35 11.53 7.00
CA ASP A 226 46.39 11.67 5.88
C ASP A 226 45.20 10.69 5.85
N CYS A 227 45.22 9.65 6.68
CA CYS A 227 44.07 8.77 6.86
C CYS A 227 42.87 9.46 7.51
N VAL A 228 43.04 10.61 8.19
CA VAL A 228 41.91 11.33 8.82
C VAL A 228 40.87 11.77 7.80
N SER A 229 41.27 12.26 6.62
CA SER A 229 40.35 12.75 5.58
C SER A 229 39.54 11.63 4.90
N ILE A 230 40.19 10.50 4.56
CA ILE A 230 39.51 9.35 3.95
C ILE A 230 38.50 8.74 4.93
N TRP A 231 38.89 8.62 6.20
CA TRP A 231 37.98 8.18 7.24
C TRP A 231 36.86 9.19 7.45
N PHE A 232 37.12 10.51 7.41
CA PHE A 232 36.10 11.55 7.56
C PHE A 232 34.97 11.46 6.51
N TYR A 233 35.31 11.43 5.21
CA TYR A 233 34.32 11.38 4.13
C TYR A 233 33.62 10.02 4.03
N GLY A 234 34.36 8.92 4.19
CA GLY A 234 33.80 7.57 4.14
C GLY A 234 32.95 7.20 5.36
N LYS A 235 33.34 7.64 6.56
CA LYS A 235 32.65 7.34 7.83
C LYS A 235 31.39 8.15 8.03
N ASN A 236 31.43 9.47 7.80
CA ASN A 236 30.32 10.34 8.20
C ASN A 236 29.30 10.53 7.08
N VAL A 237 29.74 10.87 5.86
CA VAL A 237 28.81 11.20 4.78
C VAL A 237 28.07 9.95 4.30
N ALA A 238 28.79 8.87 3.99
CA ALA A 238 28.16 7.64 3.51
C ALA A 238 27.25 6.98 4.56
N LEU A 239 27.67 6.93 5.83
CA LEU A 239 26.87 6.36 6.92
C LEU A 239 25.60 7.17 7.18
N LEU A 240 25.69 8.50 7.20
CA LEU A 240 24.52 9.38 7.38
C LEU A 240 23.54 9.26 6.21
N LEU A 241 24.03 9.19 4.98
CA LEU A 241 23.19 8.95 3.80
C LEU A 241 22.50 7.58 3.86
N LEU A 242 23.21 6.55 4.33
CA LEU A 242 22.65 5.21 4.49
C LEU A 242 21.59 5.16 5.60
N ILE A 243 21.82 5.85 6.72
CA ILE A 243 20.81 6.04 7.78
C ILE A 243 19.57 6.73 7.20
N LEU A 244 19.73 7.83 6.45
CA LEU A 244 18.61 8.53 5.81
C LEU A 244 17.85 7.66 4.82
N PHE A 245 18.55 6.85 4.03
CA PHE A 245 17.94 5.89 3.10
C PHE A 245 17.09 4.86 3.85
N VAL A 246 17.65 4.23 4.89
CA VAL A 246 16.94 3.21 5.70
C VAL A 246 15.74 3.80 6.43
N LEU A 247 15.85 5.04 6.96
CA LEU A 247 14.73 5.73 7.61
C LEU A 247 13.58 6.05 6.64
N ASN A 248 13.86 6.21 5.35
CA ASN A 248 12.86 6.48 4.31
C ASN A 248 12.50 5.25 3.48
N PHE A 249 12.95 4.06 3.88
CA PHE A 249 12.81 2.83 3.10
C PHE A 249 11.36 2.54 2.71
N ASP A 250 10.42 2.61 3.65
CA ASP A 250 9.00 2.37 3.36
C ASP A 250 8.43 3.36 2.33
N PHE A 251 8.82 4.63 2.40
CA PHE A 251 8.35 5.67 1.49
C PHE A 251 8.92 5.45 0.08
N ILE A 252 10.21 5.15 -0.01
CA ILE A 252 10.89 4.84 -1.27
C ILE A 252 10.28 3.58 -1.87
N LEU A 253 10.11 2.52 -1.07
CA LEU A 253 9.54 1.26 -1.50
C LEU A 253 8.12 1.44 -2.03
N LYS A 254 7.26 2.17 -1.31
CA LYS A 254 5.89 2.44 -1.75
C LYS A 254 5.85 3.25 -3.05
N THR A 255 6.70 4.27 -3.17
CA THR A 255 6.78 5.13 -4.35
C THR A 255 7.32 4.38 -5.57
N VAL A 256 8.32 3.53 -5.39
CA VAL A 256 8.92 2.73 -6.46
C VAL A 256 7.98 1.59 -6.87
N LEU A 257 7.37 0.88 -5.91
CA LEU A 257 6.39 -0.17 -6.20
C LEU A 257 5.15 0.38 -6.93
N LEU A 258 4.63 1.54 -6.52
CA LEU A 258 3.51 2.18 -7.21
C LEU A 258 3.83 2.55 -8.67
N LYS A 259 5.08 2.93 -8.96
CA LYS A 259 5.52 3.23 -10.33
C LYS A 259 5.78 1.99 -11.20
N LEU A 260 5.99 0.83 -10.59
CA LEU A 260 6.26 -0.43 -11.29
C LEU A 260 5.00 -1.30 -11.46
N ARG A 261 3.89 -0.92 -10.85
CA ARG A 261 2.68 -1.75 -10.82
C ARG A 261 1.84 -1.54 -12.09
N ASP A 262 1.34 -2.64 -12.64
CA ASP A 262 0.41 -2.62 -13.77
C ASP A 262 -0.87 -1.86 -13.37
N PRO A 263 -1.29 -0.82 -14.13
CA PRO A 263 -2.52 -0.08 -13.88
C PRO A 263 -3.77 -0.96 -13.81
N SER A 264 -3.81 -2.07 -14.55
CA SER A 264 -4.95 -2.99 -14.54
C SER A 264 -5.09 -3.75 -13.21
N GLU A 265 -3.98 -4.14 -12.60
CA GLU A 265 -3.97 -4.80 -11.29
C GLU A 265 -4.38 -3.84 -10.18
N VAL A 266 -3.96 -2.57 -10.25
CA VAL A 266 -4.40 -1.53 -9.31
C VAL A 266 -5.93 -1.34 -9.38
N GLN A 267 -6.49 -1.28 -10.58
CA GLN A 267 -7.94 -1.13 -10.76
C GLN A 267 -8.72 -2.34 -10.23
N LYS A 268 -8.20 -3.56 -10.37
CA LYS A 268 -8.81 -4.77 -9.81
C LYS A 268 -8.83 -4.73 -8.29
N GLU A 269 -7.71 -4.40 -7.64
CA GLU A 269 -7.66 -4.30 -6.18
C GLU A 269 -8.58 -3.21 -5.62
N GLN A 270 -8.64 -2.05 -6.30
CA GLN A 270 -9.58 -0.99 -5.92
C GLN A 270 -11.03 -1.43 -6.03
N LEU A 271 -11.36 -2.21 -7.06
CA LEU A 271 -12.69 -2.78 -7.26
C LEU A 271 -13.01 -3.82 -6.18
N GLU A 272 -12.09 -4.72 -5.85
CA GLU A 272 -12.26 -5.74 -4.81
C GLU A 272 -12.46 -5.11 -3.42
N GLU A 273 -11.67 -4.09 -3.09
CA GLU A 273 -11.81 -3.38 -1.82
C GLU A 273 -13.14 -2.60 -1.77
N ALA A 274 -13.56 -1.98 -2.87
CA ALA A 274 -14.86 -1.32 -2.96
C ALA A 274 -16.04 -2.30 -2.80
N ILE A 275 -15.96 -3.50 -3.40
CA ILE A 275 -16.96 -4.56 -3.20
C ILE A 275 -17.04 -4.97 -1.73
N LYS A 276 -15.87 -5.16 -1.09
CA LYS A 276 -15.80 -5.53 0.33
C LYS A 276 -16.40 -4.45 1.23
N GLU A 277 -16.17 -3.18 0.90
CA GLU A 277 -16.74 -2.05 1.63
C GLU A 277 -18.27 -1.97 1.44
N LEU A 278 -18.79 -2.18 0.23
CA LEU A 278 -20.25 -2.26 0.00
C LEU A 278 -20.91 -3.40 0.79
N ARG A 279 -20.26 -4.57 0.87
CA ARG A 279 -20.70 -5.68 1.74
C ARG A 279 -20.69 -5.28 3.22
N ARG A 280 -19.66 -4.57 3.68
CA ARG A 280 -19.60 -4.03 5.05
C ARG A 280 -20.71 -3.00 5.32
N GLN A 281 -21.09 -2.22 4.31
CA GLN A 281 -22.19 -1.25 4.39
C GLN A 281 -23.58 -1.89 4.26
N GLY A 282 -23.66 -3.21 4.21
CA GLY A 282 -24.91 -3.96 4.28
C GLY A 282 -25.49 -4.38 2.93
N TRP A 283 -24.66 -4.47 1.88
CA TRP A 283 -24.97 -5.33 0.73
C TRP A 283 -25.05 -6.78 1.19
N ASP A 284 -26.14 -7.45 0.82
CA ASP A 284 -26.46 -8.82 1.15
C ASP A 284 -26.82 -9.55 -0.15
N ASP A 285 -26.17 -10.68 -0.44
CA ASP A 285 -26.42 -11.43 -1.67
C ASP A 285 -27.79 -12.14 -1.62
N ASP A 286 -28.31 -12.44 -0.43
CA ASP A 286 -29.65 -13.02 -0.24
C ASP A 286 -30.75 -11.94 -0.20
N ALA A 287 -30.36 -10.66 -0.07
CA ALA A 287 -31.24 -9.50 -0.07
C ALA A 287 -30.63 -8.30 -0.82
N PRO A 288 -30.34 -8.44 -2.13
CA PRO A 288 -29.64 -7.42 -2.90
C PRO A 288 -30.42 -6.11 -2.94
N SER A 289 -29.67 -5.00 -3.00
CA SER A 289 -30.24 -3.66 -3.05
C SER A 289 -30.21 -3.12 -4.47
N PHE A 290 -31.34 -2.61 -4.96
CA PHE A 290 -31.45 -1.97 -6.26
C PHE A 290 -32.00 -0.55 -6.13
N TYR A 291 -31.63 0.34 -7.06
CA TYR A 291 -32.26 1.65 -7.18
C TYR A 291 -33.43 1.58 -8.14
N PHE A 292 -34.52 2.21 -7.75
CA PHE A 292 -35.74 2.28 -8.54
C PHE A 292 -36.19 3.73 -8.69
N ILE A 293 -36.83 4.00 -9.82
CA ILE A 293 -37.46 5.28 -10.11
C ILE A 293 -38.93 5.18 -9.65
N PRO A 294 -39.45 6.16 -8.88
CA PRO A 294 -40.87 6.20 -8.58
C PRO A 294 -41.71 6.29 -9.87
N ALA A 295 -42.75 5.46 -9.98
CA ALA A 295 -43.61 5.42 -11.17
C ALA A 295 -44.24 6.80 -11.47
N ASP A 296 -44.64 7.54 -10.43
CA ASP A 296 -45.19 8.90 -10.59
C ASP A 296 -44.18 9.87 -11.22
N TRP A 297 -42.90 9.73 -10.88
CA TRP A 297 -41.84 10.52 -11.50
C TRP A 297 -41.67 10.15 -12.97
N VAL A 298 -41.72 8.86 -13.32
CA VAL A 298 -41.67 8.40 -14.72
C VAL A 298 -42.85 8.93 -15.53
N ARG A 299 -44.07 8.89 -14.98
CA ARG A 299 -45.27 9.47 -15.62
C ARG A 299 -45.10 10.96 -15.90
N ALA A 300 -44.59 11.70 -14.91
CA ALA A 300 -44.37 13.15 -15.00
C ALA A 300 -43.10 13.57 -15.77
N CYS A 301 -42.24 12.62 -16.16
CA CYS A 301 -40.96 12.92 -16.79
C CYS A 301 -41.14 13.69 -18.11
N GLY A 302 -40.63 14.92 -18.19
CA GLY A 302 -40.80 15.79 -19.37
C GLY A 302 -39.73 15.64 -20.44
N SER A 303 -38.67 14.86 -20.20
CA SER A 303 -37.59 14.64 -21.17
C SER A 303 -37.98 13.62 -22.23
N GLU A 304 -37.23 13.60 -23.34
CA GLU A 304 -37.40 12.62 -24.42
C GLU A 304 -37.11 11.19 -23.94
N SER A 305 -36.11 11.01 -23.07
CA SER A 305 -35.75 9.72 -22.49
C SER A 305 -35.47 9.84 -20.99
N LEU A 306 -35.44 8.69 -20.28
CA LEU A 306 -35.09 8.68 -18.86
C LEU A 306 -33.62 9.07 -18.66
N PRO A 307 -33.32 10.01 -17.74
CA PRO A 307 -31.94 10.37 -17.43
C PRO A 307 -31.14 9.21 -16.84
N ARG A 308 -29.83 9.28 -17.01
CA ARG A 308 -28.87 8.32 -16.45
C ARG A 308 -28.95 8.25 -14.92
N MET A 309 -28.67 7.07 -14.35
CA MET A 309 -28.75 6.84 -12.90
C MET A 309 -28.02 7.91 -12.09
N GLN A 310 -26.78 8.26 -12.45
CA GLN A 310 -26.01 9.23 -11.65
C GLN A 310 -26.66 10.62 -11.60
N THR A 311 -27.39 11.02 -12.63
CA THR A 311 -28.16 12.28 -12.64
C THR A 311 -29.36 12.16 -11.70
N LEU A 312 -30.15 11.09 -11.84
CA LEU A 312 -31.33 10.85 -10.99
C LEU A 312 -30.95 10.69 -9.51
N HIS A 313 -29.83 10.03 -9.22
CA HIS A 313 -29.32 9.85 -7.87
C HIS A 313 -28.95 11.19 -7.25
N LYS A 314 -28.24 12.05 -7.98
CA LYS A 314 -27.85 13.39 -7.53
C LYS A 314 -29.06 14.27 -7.23
N ASP A 315 -30.12 14.15 -8.04
CA ASP A 315 -31.34 14.94 -7.92
C ASP A 315 -32.34 14.34 -6.90
N GLY A 316 -31.99 13.21 -6.26
CA GLY A 316 -32.83 12.57 -5.24
C GLY A 316 -34.06 11.86 -5.78
N HIS A 317 -34.02 11.44 -7.05
CA HIS A 317 -35.14 10.78 -7.75
C HIS A 317 -35.07 9.25 -7.74
N LEU A 318 -34.06 8.67 -7.09
CA LEU A 318 -33.92 7.22 -6.95
C LEU A 318 -34.19 6.77 -5.51
N THR A 319 -34.90 5.65 -5.38
CA THR A 319 -35.12 4.98 -4.10
C THR A 319 -34.36 3.66 -4.07
N LYS A 320 -33.48 3.47 -3.08
CA LYS A 320 -32.76 2.21 -2.88
C LYS A 320 -33.64 1.24 -2.09
N ILE A 321 -33.92 0.08 -2.65
CA ILE A 321 -34.82 -0.93 -2.07
C ILE A 321 -34.05 -2.25 -1.96
N LYS A 322 -34.12 -2.88 -0.77
CA LYS A 322 -33.62 -4.24 -0.53
C LYS A 322 -34.67 -5.26 -0.96
N ILE A 323 -34.25 -6.29 -1.69
CA ILE A 323 -35.14 -7.34 -2.22
C ILE A 323 -34.75 -8.69 -1.62
N PRO A 324 -35.42 -9.17 -0.56
CA PRO A 324 -35.15 -10.48 0.01
C PRO A 324 -35.53 -11.61 -0.98
N LEU A 325 -34.54 -12.30 -1.55
CA LEU A 325 -34.74 -13.27 -2.64
C LEU A 325 -35.62 -14.44 -2.21
N ALA A 326 -35.42 -14.97 -1.00
CA ALA A 326 -36.27 -16.03 -0.44
C ALA A 326 -37.75 -15.63 -0.37
N SER A 327 -38.06 -14.33 -0.18
CA SER A 327 -39.44 -13.86 -0.21
C SER A 327 -39.96 -13.63 -1.62
N ALA A 328 -39.09 -13.18 -2.54
CA ALA A 328 -39.44 -12.98 -3.94
C ALA A 328 -39.67 -14.30 -4.70
N PHE A 329 -38.99 -15.39 -4.32
CA PHE A 329 -39.14 -16.74 -4.91
C PHE A 329 -40.27 -17.57 -4.29
N ARG A 330 -40.90 -17.12 -3.20
CA ARG A 330 -41.88 -17.94 -2.47
C ARG A 330 -43.16 -18.19 -3.28
N GLU A 331 -43.63 -19.43 -3.24
CA GLU A 331 -44.88 -19.84 -3.88
C GLU A 331 -46.14 -19.33 -3.13
N PRO A 332 -47.24 -19.05 -3.85
CA PRO A 332 -47.32 -19.02 -5.30
C PRO A 332 -46.74 -17.68 -5.79
N ALA A 333 -45.67 -17.72 -6.59
CA ALA A 333 -45.00 -16.53 -7.12
C ALA A 333 -45.81 -15.84 -8.24
N PHE A 334 -47.12 -15.68 -8.02
CA PHE A 334 -47.99 -14.87 -8.87
C PHE A 334 -47.71 -13.41 -8.53
N CYS A 335 -47.13 -12.69 -9.49
CA CYS A 335 -46.74 -11.28 -9.35
C CYS A 335 -45.76 -11.04 -8.19
N GLY A 336 -44.82 -11.97 -7.97
CA GLY A 336 -43.64 -11.78 -7.11
C GLY A 336 -43.87 -11.66 -5.59
N GLY A 337 -45.12 -11.56 -5.12
CA GLY A 337 -45.44 -11.41 -3.71
C GLY A 337 -44.84 -10.15 -3.05
N GLY A 338 -45.49 -9.63 -2.01
CA GLY A 338 -44.95 -8.50 -1.23
C GLY A 338 -44.56 -7.29 -2.09
N ILE A 339 -43.28 -6.92 -2.08
CA ILE A 339 -42.78 -5.73 -2.78
C ILE A 339 -42.68 -5.90 -4.30
N MET A 340 -42.42 -7.12 -4.79
CA MET A 340 -42.19 -7.39 -6.22
C MET A 340 -43.43 -7.16 -7.07
N ALA A 341 -44.62 -7.31 -6.48
CA ALA A 341 -45.91 -7.00 -7.12
C ALA A 341 -46.04 -5.53 -7.55
N ASN A 342 -45.27 -4.62 -6.95
CA ASN A 342 -45.33 -3.19 -7.28
C ASN A 342 -44.10 -2.74 -8.09
N ILE A 343 -43.25 -3.66 -8.53
CA ILE A 343 -41.99 -3.37 -9.24
C ILE A 343 -42.11 -3.81 -10.70
N LEU A 344 -41.79 -2.89 -11.60
CA LEU A 344 -41.68 -3.11 -13.03
C LEU A 344 -40.21 -3.09 -13.46
N PHE A 345 -39.73 -4.19 -14.02
CA PHE A 345 -38.49 -4.25 -14.79
C PHE A 345 -38.77 -4.04 -16.27
N VAL A 346 -37.94 -3.24 -16.93
CA VAL A 346 -38.07 -2.97 -18.35
C VAL A 346 -36.95 -3.65 -19.12
N SER A 347 -37.30 -4.72 -19.84
CA SER A 347 -36.41 -5.36 -20.80
C SER A 347 -36.49 -4.61 -22.13
N HIS A 348 -35.34 -4.20 -22.65
CA HIS A 348 -35.26 -3.42 -23.88
C HIS A 348 -33.90 -3.59 -24.54
N ARG A 349 -33.81 -3.19 -25.80
CA ARG A 349 -32.53 -3.05 -26.48
C ARG A 349 -32.01 -1.63 -26.31
N TRP A 350 -30.71 -1.50 -26.06
CA TRP A 350 -30.01 -0.22 -26.27
C TRP A 350 -29.93 0.10 -27.77
N GLU A 351 -30.62 1.17 -28.19
CA GLU A 351 -30.64 1.61 -29.58
C GLU A 351 -29.27 2.10 -30.05
N ASP A 352 -28.59 2.86 -29.19
CA ASP A 352 -27.22 3.32 -29.33
C ASP A 352 -26.37 2.96 -28.09
N LYS A 353 -25.04 2.89 -28.24
CA LYS A 353 -24.12 2.56 -27.14
C LYS A 353 -24.10 3.59 -26.00
N ASN A 354 -24.53 4.82 -26.26
CA ASN A 354 -24.52 5.93 -25.30
C ASN A 354 -25.93 6.34 -24.84
N LYS A 355 -26.95 6.05 -25.66
CA LYS A 355 -28.35 6.43 -25.42
C LYS A 355 -29.26 5.22 -25.69
N PRO A 356 -29.92 4.64 -24.68
CA PRO A 356 -30.77 3.46 -24.86
C PRO A 356 -32.05 3.76 -25.64
N ASP A 357 -32.64 4.93 -25.41
CA ASP A 357 -33.91 5.40 -25.97
C ASP A 357 -33.64 6.69 -26.76
N GLY A 358 -33.40 6.55 -28.06
CA GLY A 358 -32.94 7.61 -28.93
C GLY A 358 -34.02 8.62 -29.28
N ASP A 359 -35.21 8.12 -29.55
CA ASP A 359 -36.38 8.88 -30.04
C ASP A 359 -37.52 9.01 -29.01
N GLY A 360 -37.38 8.39 -27.83
CA GLY A 360 -38.34 8.47 -26.74
C GLY A 360 -39.49 7.48 -26.84
N GLU A 361 -39.51 6.60 -27.84
CA GLU A 361 -40.57 5.59 -27.98
C GLU A 361 -40.54 4.58 -26.82
N GLN A 362 -39.37 4.31 -26.22
CA GLN A 362 -39.32 3.43 -25.05
C GLN A 362 -39.95 4.08 -23.83
N LEU A 363 -39.59 5.32 -23.49
CA LEU A 363 -40.21 6.06 -22.39
C LEU A 363 -41.72 6.22 -22.60
N LYS A 364 -42.17 6.49 -23.82
CA LYS A 364 -43.58 6.57 -24.17
C LYS A 364 -44.32 5.25 -23.91
N ALA A 365 -43.72 4.11 -24.29
CA ALA A 365 -44.28 2.78 -24.01
C ALA A 365 -44.33 2.47 -22.51
N ILE A 366 -43.28 2.82 -21.75
CA ILE A 366 -43.25 2.66 -20.30
C ILE A 366 -44.37 3.48 -19.65
N LYS A 367 -44.54 4.75 -20.03
CA LYS A 367 -45.63 5.59 -19.51
C LYS A 367 -47.00 5.00 -19.79
N ALA A 368 -47.25 4.56 -21.03
CA ALA A 368 -48.53 3.94 -21.39
C ALA A 368 -48.80 2.68 -20.56
N TYR A 369 -47.78 1.88 -20.28
CA TYR A 369 -47.91 0.71 -19.39
C TYR A 369 -48.24 1.12 -17.95
N LEU A 370 -47.56 2.14 -17.40
CA LEU A 370 -47.80 2.65 -16.05
C LEU A 370 -49.17 3.30 -15.85
N GLU A 371 -49.77 3.87 -16.91
CA GLU A 371 -51.15 4.37 -16.87
C GLU A 371 -52.16 3.21 -16.78
N ALA A 372 -51.89 2.09 -17.46
CA ALA A 372 -52.73 0.89 -17.40
C ALA A 372 -52.54 0.08 -16.11
N HIS A 373 -51.42 0.26 -15.40
CA HIS A 373 -51.03 -0.50 -14.20
C HIS A 373 -50.72 0.45 -13.03
N PRO A 374 -51.75 1.06 -12.40
CA PRO A 374 -51.57 2.00 -11.28
C PRO A 374 -51.01 1.33 -10.01
N ASP A 375 -51.03 0.00 -9.93
CA ASP A 375 -50.43 -0.83 -8.88
C ASP A 375 -48.90 -0.80 -8.90
N ILE A 376 -48.28 -0.53 -10.05
CA ILE A 376 -46.83 -0.38 -10.16
C ILE A 376 -46.39 0.95 -9.53
N LYS A 377 -45.47 0.84 -8.55
CA LYS A 377 -44.91 1.97 -7.80
C LYS A 377 -43.47 2.27 -8.17
N TRP A 378 -42.74 1.26 -8.64
CA TRP A 378 -41.30 1.31 -8.82
C TRP A 378 -40.92 0.81 -10.21
N VAL A 379 -40.12 1.58 -10.92
CA VAL A 379 -39.61 1.23 -12.25
C VAL A 379 -38.12 1.00 -12.17
N TRP A 380 -37.69 -0.10 -12.75
CA TRP A 380 -36.30 -0.41 -12.99
C TRP A 380 -36.03 -0.37 -14.50
N PHE A 381 -35.15 0.54 -14.88
CA PHE A 381 -34.65 0.75 -16.24
C PHE A 381 -33.13 0.86 -16.15
N ASP A 382 -32.39 -0.06 -16.79
CA ASP A 382 -30.97 -0.29 -16.52
C ASP A 382 -30.09 0.98 -16.55
N TYR A 383 -30.31 1.85 -17.54
CA TYR A 383 -29.58 3.10 -17.75
C TYR A 383 -29.80 4.10 -16.63
N SER A 384 -31.00 4.08 -16.07
CA SER A 384 -31.48 4.99 -15.03
C SER A 384 -31.37 4.42 -13.62
N SER A 385 -31.08 3.12 -13.51
CA SER A 385 -31.10 2.38 -12.24
C SER A 385 -29.74 1.80 -11.86
N MET A 386 -28.80 1.67 -12.79
CA MET A 386 -27.43 1.18 -12.54
C MET A 386 -26.36 2.21 -12.93
N PRO A 387 -25.16 2.19 -12.31
CA PRO A 387 -24.10 3.13 -12.67
C PRO A 387 -23.60 2.94 -14.11
N GLN A 388 -23.78 3.97 -14.95
CA GLN A 388 -23.44 3.90 -16.38
C GLN A 388 -22.18 4.67 -16.77
N LYS A 389 -21.61 4.33 -17.92
CA LYS A 389 -20.52 5.09 -18.58
C LYS A 389 -21.05 6.41 -19.17
N VAL A 390 -20.16 7.32 -19.53
CA VAL A 390 -20.49 8.57 -20.25
C VAL A 390 -19.83 8.52 -21.61
N ASP A 391 -20.62 8.55 -22.69
CA ASP A 391 -20.10 8.61 -24.08
C ASP A 391 -19.02 7.54 -24.37
N GLY A 392 -19.24 6.32 -23.87
CA GLY A 392 -18.30 5.20 -23.97
C GLY A 392 -17.07 5.28 -23.05
N VAL A 393 -16.83 6.42 -22.39
CA VAL A 393 -15.76 6.62 -21.40
C VAL A 393 -16.22 6.14 -20.03
N ASP A 394 -15.44 5.25 -19.43
CA ASP A 394 -15.73 4.72 -18.10
C ASP A 394 -15.25 5.70 -17.01
N THR A 395 -16.11 6.66 -16.68
CA THR A 395 -15.87 7.66 -15.61
C THR A 395 -16.37 7.19 -14.25
N ARG A 396 -16.76 5.91 -14.11
CA ARG A 396 -17.29 5.36 -12.86
C ARG A 396 -16.18 5.25 -11.83
N THR A 397 -16.49 5.65 -10.61
CA THR A 397 -15.62 5.44 -9.45
C THR A 397 -15.46 3.94 -9.16
N PRO A 398 -14.44 3.51 -8.38
CA PRO A 398 -14.35 2.13 -7.91
C PRO A 398 -15.64 1.64 -7.24
N GLU A 399 -16.29 2.52 -6.48
CA GLU A 399 -17.57 2.27 -5.81
C GLU A 399 -18.72 2.08 -6.81
N ASP A 400 -18.84 2.95 -7.81
CA ASP A 400 -19.83 2.80 -8.90
C ASP A 400 -19.65 1.47 -9.65
N LYS A 401 -18.39 1.07 -9.90
CA LYS A 401 -18.08 -0.19 -10.60
C LYS A 401 -18.43 -1.40 -9.73
N ALA A 402 -18.14 -1.33 -8.44
CA ALA A 402 -18.51 -2.36 -7.48
C ALA A 402 -20.04 -2.51 -7.39
N GLU A 403 -20.77 -1.38 -7.29
CA GLU A 403 -22.23 -1.38 -7.23
C GLU A 403 -22.84 -1.93 -8.53
N PHE A 404 -22.33 -1.50 -9.70
CA PHE A 404 -22.72 -2.07 -10.99
C PHE A 404 -22.52 -3.60 -11.04
N GLN A 405 -21.35 -4.09 -10.61
CA GLN A 405 -21.03 -5.52 -10.65
C GLN A 405 -21.91 -6.35 -9.71
N LEU A 406 -22.21 -5.82 -8.52
CA LEU A 406 -23.08 -6.48 -7.55
C LEU A 406 -24.54 -6.52 -8.02
N MET A 407 -25.06 -5.41 -8.56
CA MET A 407 -26.40 -5.37 -9.16
C MET A 407 -26.52 -6.30 -10.36
N LEU A 408 -25.53 -6.28 -11.26
CA LEU A 408 -25.47 -7.18 -12.43
C LEU A 408 -25.43 -8.66 -11.99
N ALA A 409 -24.86 -8.94 -10.81
CA ALA A 409 -24.75 -10.30 -10.34
C ALA A 409 -26.11 -10.91 -9.95
N ALA A 410 -27.07 -10.09 -9.50
CA ALA A 410 -28.39 -10.49 -8.99
C ALA A 410 -29.55 -10.16 -9.94
N ILE A 411 -29.30 -9.49 -11.07
CA ILE A 411 -30.36 -8.99 -11.96
C ILE A 411 -31.27 -10.09 -12.52
N THR A 412 -30.71 -11.28 -12.77
CA THR A 412 -31.46 -12.45 -13.26
C THR A 412 -32.64 -12.80 -12.34
N ASP A 413 -32.41 -12.73 -11.03
CA ASP A 413 -33.41 -13.06 -10.01
C ASP A 413 -34.60 -12.09 -10.05
N MET A 414 -34.34 -10.84 -10.46
CA MET A 414 -35.37 -9.82 -10.59
C MET A 414 -36.27 -10.09 -11.79
N TYR A 415 -35.72 -10.46 -12.94
CA TYR A 415 -36.53 -10.86 -14.11
C TYR A 415 -37.34 -12.14 -13.85
N LEU A 416 -36.83 -13.02 -12.99
CA LEU A 416 -37.55 -14.22 -12.51
C LEU A 416 -38.71 -13.91 -11.54
N THR A 417 -38.84 -12.71 -10.99
CA THR A 417 -39.83 -12.42 -9.91
C THR A 417 -40.69 -11.18 -10.10
N ALA A 418 -40.19 -10.11 -10.73
CA ALA A 418 -40.91 -8.86 -10.94
C ALA A 418 -41.94 -8.92 -12.09
N HIS A 419 -42.74 -7.86 -12.25
CA HIS A 419 -43.39 -7.58 -13.53
C HIS A 419 -42.33 -7.17 -14.55
N VAL A 420 -42.47 -7.64 -15.79
CA VAL A 420 -41.51 -7.34 -16.87
C VAL A 420 -42.23 -6.76 -18.08
N LEU A 421 -41.94 -5.51 -18.42
CA LEU A 421 -42.33 -4.92 -19.70
C LEU A 421 -41.20 -5.17 -20.69
N ILE A 422 -41.47 -5.97 -21.72
CA ILE A 422 -40.55 -6.25 -22.81
C ILE A 422 -40.86 -5.27 -23.94
N LEU A 423 -39.98 -4.30 -24.14
CA LEU A 423 -40.02 -3.37 -25.26
C LEU A 423 -39.32 -4.03 -26.45
N LEU A 424 -40.13 -4.55 -27.38
CA LEU A 424 -39.65 -5.37 -28.47
C LEU A 424 -39.50 -4.55 -29.74
N ASP A 425 -38.26 -4.40 -30.23
CA ASP A 425 -37.96 -3.93 -31.58
C ASP A 425 -37.59 -5.10 -32.51
N GLY A 426 -37.52 -4.85 -33.82
CA GLY A 426 -37.22 -5.89 -34.82
C GLY A 426 -35.82 -6.53 -34.72
N SER A 427 -34.94 -6.02 -33.86
CA SER A 427 -33.59 -6.55 -33.63
C SER A 427 -33.40 -7.17 -32.25
N SER A 428 -34.38 -7.04 -31.36
CA SER A 428 -34.29 -7.48 -29.97
C SER A 428 -34.09 -8.99 -29.89
N ALA A 429 -34.71 -9.74 -30.78
CA ALA A 429 -34.63 -11.20 -30.84
C ALA A 429 -33.30 -11.76 -31.40
N SER A 430 -32.30 -10.90 -31.68
CA SER A 430 -30.90 -11.28 -31.99
C SER A 430 -29.89 -10.75 -30.96
N ARG A 431 -30.36 -10.19 -29.84
CA ARG A 431 -29.51 -9.60 -28.79
C ARG A 431 -29.53 -10.46 -27.54
N PHE A 432 -28.36 -10.59 -26.90
CA PHE A 432 -28.16 -11.44 -25.72
C PHE A 432 -29.09 -11.08 -24.56
N TRP A 433 -29.05 -9.82 -24.10
CA TRP A 433 -29.81 -9.37 -22.93
C TRP A 433 -31.34 -9.47 -23.15
N PRO A 434 -31.93 -8.88 -24.22
CA PRO A 434 -33.37 -9.01 -24.46
C PRO A 434 -33.87 -10.46 -24.49
N LEU A 435 -33.11 -11.38 -25.10
CA LEU A 435 -33.48 -12.80 -25.12
C LEU A 435 -33.43 -13.45 -23.74
N MET A 436 -32.36 -13.19 -22.98
CA MET A 436 -32.18 -13.73 -21.63
C MET A 436 -33.23 -13.20 -20.65
N GLU A 437 -33.50 -11.89 -20.70
CA GLU A 437 -34.50 -11.22 -19.86
C GLU A 437 -35.92 -11.71 -20.19
N ALA A 438 -36.24 -11.81 -21.48
CA ALA A 438 -37.49 -12.38 -21.95
C ALA A 438 -37.66 -13.83 -21.46
N TRP A 439 -36.64 -14.68 -21.63
CA TRP A 439 -36.68 -16.06 -21.14
C TRP A 439 -36.97 -16.13 -19.64
N CYS A 440 -36.23 -15.39 -18.81
CA CYS A 440 -36.43 -15.35 -17.36
C CYS A 440 -37.85 -14.91 -16.99
N SER A 441 -38.37 -13.88 -17.65
CA SER A 441 -39.72 -13.37 -17.39
C SER A 441 -40.84 -14.36 -17.79
N MET A 442 -40.54 -15.28 -18.70
CA MET A 442 -41.45 -16.33 -19.17
C MET A 442 -41.34 -17.62 -18.36
N GLN A 443 -40.42 -17.70 -17.39
CA GLN A 443 -40.32 -18.79 -16.44
C GLN A 443 -41.09 -18.51 -15.14
N THR A 444 -41.58 -19.57 -14.52
CA THR A 444 -42.10 -19.63 -13.16
C THR A 444 -41.10 -20.36 -12.28
N VAL A 445 -40.75 -19.73 -11.15
CA VAL A 445 -39.97 -20.32 -10.07
C VAL A 445 -40.83 -21.31 -9.29
N THR A 446 -40.29 -22.51 -9.02
CA THR A 446 -40.93 -23.55 -8.21
C THR A 446 -39.93 -24.17 -7.23
N SER A 447 -40.42 -24.95 -6.27
CA SER A 447 -39.56 -25.73 -5.35
C SER A 447 -38.59 -26.69 -6.06
N ASP A 448 -38.92 -27.10 -7.29
CA ASP A 448 -38.12 -28.01 -8.12
C ASP A 448 -37.22 -27.27 -9.14
N GLY A 449 -37.22 -25.93 -9.14
CA GLY A 449 -36.42 -25.10 -10.04
C GLY A 449 -37.25 -24.16 -10.92
N LEU A 450 -37.06 -24.24 -12.24
CA LEU A 450 -37.73 -23.39 -13.22
C LEU A 450 -38.58 -24.20 -14.18
N ARG A 451 -39.74 -23.66 -14.55
CA ARG A 451 -40.58 -24.18 -15.64
C ARG A 451 -41.21 -23.05 -16.43
N PRO A 452 -41.69 -23.29 -17.66
CA PRO A 452 -42.46 -22.29 -18.41
C PRO A 452 -43.71 -21.84 -17.64
N ALA A 453 -43.99 -20.54 -17.70
CA ALA A 453 -45.14 -19.92 -17.06
C ALA A 453 -46.45 -20.28 -17.79
N LYS A 454 -47.47 -20.67 -17.03
CA LYS A 454 -48.83 -20.86 -17.55
C LYS A 454 -49.49 -19.51 -17.80
N GLU A 455 -50.57 -19.48 -18.59
CA GLU A 455 -51.24 -18.23 -18.99
C GLU A 455 -51.60 -17.32 -17.80
N GLY A 456 -52.16 -17.87 -16.72
CA GLY A 456 -52.49 -17.09 -15.52
C GLY A 456 -51.29 -16.66 -14.66
N GLU A 457 -50.11 -17.25 -14.89
CA GLU A 457 -48.87 -16.99 -14.13
C GLU A 457 -47.95 -15.98 -14.83
N ARG A 458 -48.32 -15.51 -16.02
CA ARG A 458 -47.47 -14.64 -16.84
C ARG A 458 -47.25 -13.30 -16.13
N ARG A 459 -45.98 -12.95 -15.94
CA ARG A 459 -45.55 -11.66 -15.35
C ARG A 459 -44.98 -10.69 -16.39
N TYR A 460 -44.93 -11.11 -17.65
CA TYR A 460 -44.40 -10.31 -18.73
C TYR A 460 -45.52 -9.66 -19.55
N THR A 461 -45.23 -8.51 -20.14
CA THR A 461 -46.04 -7.87 -21.17
C THR A 461 -45.12 -7.50 -22.32
N ILE A 462 -45.46 -7.94 -23.53
CA ILE A 462 -44.71 -7.56 -24.73
C ILE A 462 -45.37 -6.32 -25.32
N LYS A 463 -44.58 -5.28 -25.52
CA LYS A 463 -44.97 -4.09 -26.27
C LYS A 463 -44.05 -3.95 -27.47
N CYS A 464 -44.56 -4.27 -28.66
CA CYS A 464 -43.87 -3.97 -29.90
C CYS A 464 -43.73 -2.47 -30.09
N ILE A 465 -42.51 -2.03 -30.38
CA ILE A 465 -42.14 -0.64 -30.67
C ILE A 465 -41.45 -0.57 -32.03
N HIS A 466 -41.27 0.65 -32.55
CA HIS A 466 -40.67 0.90 -33.87
C HIS A 466 -41.40 0.14 -34.99
N THR A 467 -40.70 -0.74 -35.69
CA THR A 467 -41.22 -1.53 -36.81
C THR A 467 -41.66 -2.93 -36.40
N ALA A 468 -41.56 -3.31 -35.12
CA ALA A 468 -41.94 -4.64 -34.66
C ALA A 468 -43.47 -4.79 -34.65
N THR A 469 -43.93 -6.02 -34.84
CA THR A 469 -45.34 -6.38 -34.88
C THR A 469 -45.65 -7.53 -33.93
N ASP A 470 -46.83 -7.48 -33.30
CA ASP A 470 -47.23 -8.50 -32.32
C ASP A 470 -47.23 -9.91 -32.94
N LYS A 471 -47.70 -10.05 -34.18
CA LYS A 471 -47.84 -11.34 -34.86
C LYS A 471 -46.52 -11.97 -35.29
N HIS A 472 -45.56 -11.18 -35.79
CA HIS A 472 -44.30 -11.74 -36.28
C HIS A 472 -43.24 -11.76 -35.18
N ASP A 473 -43.05 -10.63 -34.51
CA ASP A 473 -41.96 -10.43 -33.57
C ASP A 473 -42.39 -10.85 -32.16
N GLY A 474 -43.60 -10.45 -31.73
CA GLY A 474 -44.13 -10.77 -30.40
C GLY A 474 -44.32 -12.27 -30.18
N GLU A 475 -45.16 -12.91 -30.99
CA GLU A 475 -45.35 -14.36 -30.99
C GLU A 475 -44.02 -15.09 -31.28
N GLY A 476 -43.22 -14.59 -32.22
CA GLY A 476 -41.92 -15.17 -32.57
C GLY A 476 -40.91 -15.15 -31.42
N LEU A 477 -40.90 -14.12 -30.56
CA LEU A 477 -40.09 -14.09 -29.34
C LEU A 477 -40.55 -15.18 -28.36
N VAL A 478 -41.85 -15.28 -28.12
CA VAL A 478 -42.43 -16.28 -27.20
C VAL A 478 -42.08 -17.70 -27.67
N ASP A 479 -42.29 -18.00 -28.94
CA ASP A 479 -41.93 -19.31 -29.53
C ASP A 479 -40.44 -19.60 -29.43
N LYS A 480 -39.61 -18.55 -29.55
CA LYS A 480 -38.15 -18.69 -29.50
C LYS A 480 -37.65 -19.07 -28.11
N VAL A 481 -38.17 -18.45 -27.04
CA VAL A 481 -37.56 -18.60 -25.70
C VAL A 481 -38.45 -19.27 -24.65
N SER A 482 -39.78 -19.11 -24.67
CA SER A 482 -40.64 -19.41 -23.51
C SER A 482 -40.53 -20.83 -22.95
N THR A 483 -40.37 -21.83 -23.83
CA THR A 483 -40.34 -23.26 -23.47
C THR A 483 -38.94 -23.83 -23.29
N LYS A 484 -37.88 -23.02 -23.48
CA LYS A 484 -36.51 -23.49 -23.42
C LYS A 484 -36.09 -23.86 -22.01
N THR A 485 -35.43 -25.00 -21.87
CA THR A 485 -34.71 -25.35 -20.64
C THR A 485 -33.47 -24.44 -20.47
N PRO A 486 -32.87 -24.37 -19.27
CA PRO A 486 -31.63 -23.62 -19.05
C PRO A 486 -30.50 -24.04 -20.00
N ASP A 487 -30.33 -25.34 -20.26
CA ASP A 487 -29.31 -25.85 -21.20
C ASP A 487 -29.60 -25.42 -22.65
N GLU A 488 -30.85 -25.54 -23.10
CA GLU A 488 -31.24 -25.09 -24.43
C GLU A 488 -31.09 -23.58 -24.60
N MET A 489 -31.37 -22.81 -23.54
CA MET A 489 -31.21 -21.36 -23.54
C MET A 489 -29.73 -20.96 -23.54
N PHE A 490 -28.89 -21.67 -22.78
CA PHE A 490 -27.44 -21.51 -22.83
C PHE A 490 -26.90 -21.72 -24.24
N ASP A 491 -27.26 -22.84 -24.88
CA ASP A 491 -26.82 -23.17 -26.24
C ASP A 491 -27.35 -22.17 -27.27
N HIS A 492 -28.58 -21.68 -27.08
CA HIS A 492 -29.17 -20.66 -27.93
C HIS A 492 -28.41 -19.34 -27.84
N LEU A 493 -28.18 -18.83 -26.63
CA LEU A 493 -27.50 -17.56 -26.39
C LEU A 493 -26.03 -17.60 -26.79
N LYS A 494 -25.38 -18.77 -26.75
CA LYS A 494 -23.97 -18.95 -27.14
C LYS A 494 -23.74 -18.76 -28.64
N LYS A 495 -24.78 -18.86 -29.49
CA LYS A 495 -24.64 -18.78 -30.94
C LYS A 495 -24.00 -17.46 -31.42
N PRO A 496 -23.28 -17.48 -32.56
CA PRO A 496 -22.51 -16.34 -33.06
C PRO A 496 -23.37 -15.19 -33.60
N ASP A 497 -24.60 -15.47 -34.01
CA ASP A 497 -25.60 -14.49 -34.47
C ASP A 497 -26.34 -13.79 -33.32
N ILE A 498 -26.06 -14.17 -32.06
CA ILE A 498 -26.56 -13.48 -30.87
C ILE A 498 -25.53 -12.44 -30.43
N ASP A 499 -25.84 -11.19 -30.76
CA ASP A 499 -25.01 -10.03 -30.48
C ASP A 499 -25.08 -9.59 -29.01
N VAL A 500 -24.01 -8.98 -28.52
CA VAL A 500 -23.95 -8.35 -27.20
C VAL A 500 -23.20 -7.01 -27.26
N THR A 501 -23.68 -6.01 -26.54
CA THR A 501 -23.05 -4.67 -26.48
C THR A 501 -21.66 -4.73 -25.83
N ASN A 502 -21.47 -5.65 -24.87
CA ASN A 502 -20.21 -5.92 -24.19
C ASN A 502 -19.95 -7.43 -24.13
N LYS A 503 -18.89 -7.89 -24.81
CA LYS A 503 -18.54 -9.32 -24.89
C LYS A 503 -18.33 -9.98 -23.52
N LYS A 504 -17.77 -9.21 -22.56
CA LYS A 504 -17.51 -9.71 -21.21
C LYS A 504 -18.80 -10.07 -20.46
N ASP A 505 -19.90 -9.40 -20.75
CA ASP A 505 -21.19 -9.69 -20.11
C ASP A 505 -21.67 -11.08 -20.52
N LYS A 506 -21.57 -11.42 -21.81
CA LYS A 506 -21.90 -12.75 -22.34
C LYS A 506 -21.04 -13.85 -21.68
N GLU A 507 -19.74 -13.61 -21.52
CA GLU A 507 -18.83 -14.54 -20.84
C GLU A 507 -19.14 -14.71 -19.35
N THR A 508 -19.59 -13.65 -18.68
CA THR A 508 -19.88 -13.65 -17.22
C THR A 508 -21.24 -14.26 -16.90
N ILE A 509 -22.25 -14.03 -17.74
CA ILE A 509 -23.64 -14.40 -17.47
C ILE A 509 -23.99 -15.80 -17.98
N LEU A 510 -23.39 -16.26 -19.08
CA LEU A 510 -23.67 -17.60 -19.63
C LEU A 510 -23.53 -18.73 -18.59
N PRO A 511 -22.44 -18.82 -17.79
CA PRO A 511 -22.31 -19.87 -16.78
C PRO A 511 -23.43 -19.84 -15.73
N LYS A 512 -23.94 -18.65 -15.39
CA LYS A 512 -25.02 -18.51 -14.40
C LYS A 512 -26.35 -19.11 -14.86
N ILE A 513 -26.59 -19.17 -16.17
CA ILE A 513 -27.81 -19.79 -16.71
C ILE A 513 -27.83 -21.29 -16.38
N LEU A 514 -26.67 -21.96 -16.41
CA LEU A 514 -26.58 -23.37 -16.06
C LEU A 514 -26.76 -23.62 -14.55
N GLU A 515 -26.41 -22.64 -13.72
CA GLU A 515 -26.52 -22.73 -12.26
C GLU A 515 -27.87 -22.24 -11.72
N ILE A 516 -28.70 -21.63 -12.56
CA ILE A 516 -29.91 -20.91 -12.13
C ILE A 516 -30.92 -21.80 -11.40
N VAL A 517 -31.08 -23.06 -11.81
CA VAL A 517 -31.98 -24.02 -11.18
C VAL A 517 -31.51 -24.33 -9.77
N ARG A 518 -30.22 -24.61 -9.60
CA ARG A 518 -29.61 -24.88 -8.31
C ARG A 518 -29.74 -23.65 -7.39
N HIS A 519 -29.43 -22.46 -7.89
CA HIS A 519 -29.56 -21.20 -7.16
C HIS A 519 -30.99 -20.97 -6.63
N VAL A 520 -31.99 -21.16 -7.47
CA VAL A 520 -33.41 -21.02 -7.10
C VAL A 520 -33.80 -22.03 -6.01
N VAL A 521 -33.47 -23.31 -6.19
CA VAL A 521 -33.78 -24.37 -5.23
C VAL A 521 -33.09 -24.12 -3.89
N ASP A 522 -31.81 -23.77 -3.90
CA ASP A 522 -31.02 -23.46 -2.69
C ASP A 522 -31.63 -22.27 -1.94
N THR A 523 -32.04 -21.22 -2.65
CA THR A 523 -32.62 -20.00 -2.06
C THR A 523 -33.99 -20.29 -1.42
N ILE A 524 -34.82 -21.14 -2.04
CA ILE A 524 -36.10 -21.56 -1.45
C ILE A 524 -35.88 -22.50 -0.26
N GLY A 525 -34.97 -23.47 -0.39
CA GLY A 525 -34.67 -24.47 0.64
C GLY A 525 -33.99 -23.90 1.88
N GLY A 526 -33.10 -22.90 1.71
CA GLY A 526 -32.44 -22.19 2.80
C GLY A 526 -33.42 -21.42 3.70
N ALA A 527 -34.59 -21.03 3.19
CA ALA A 527 -35.65 -20.38 3.95
C ALA A 527 -36.44 -21.32 4.89
N ALA A 528 -36.23 -22.65 4.79
CA ALA A 528 -36.97 -23.65 5.55
C ALA A 528 -36.35 -24.02 6.92
N VAL A 529 -35.26 -23.37 7.36
CA VAL A 529 -34.71 -23.53 8.71
C VAL A 529 -35.21 -22.39 9.61
N PRO A 530 -36.16 -22.62 10.53
CA PRO A 530 -36.52 -21.61 11.51
C PRO A 530 -35.33 -21.38 12.44
N GLU A 531 -35.03 -20.11 12.66
CA GLU A 531 -34.13 -19.59 13.68
C GLU A 531 -34.50 -20.18 15.05
N LYS A 532 -33.83 -21.27 15.46
CA LYS A 532 -33.91 -21.79 16.82
C LYS A 532 -32.75 -21.23 17.63
N GLU A 533 -33.12 -20.27 18.47
CA GLU A 533 -32.56 -19.97 19.79
C GLU A 533 -31.04 -19.81 19.88
N ALA A 534 -30.60 -18.55 19.78
CA ALA A 534 -29.44 -18.07 20.49
C ALA A 534 -29.67 -18.23 22.01
N ASN A 535 -29.14 -19.31 22.60
CA ASN A 535 -28.68 -19.35 23.99
C ASN A 535 -27.94 -20.65 24.31
N SER A 536 -26.62 -20.60 24.34
CA SER A 536 -25.83 -20.90 25.55
C SER A 536 -24.35 -20.95 25.23
N THR A 537 -23.61 -20.08 25.91
CA THR A 537 -22.17 -20.12 26.12
C THR A 537 -21.70 -21.48 26.63
N HIS A 538 -20.70 -22.08 25.98
CA HIS A 538 -19.57 -22.69 26.69
C HIS A 538 -18.31 -22.81 25.82
N ASP A 539 -17.24 -22.21 26.35
CA ASP A 539 -15.85 -22.35 25.93
C ASP A 539 -15.42 -23.81 25.75
N ILE A 540 -14.76 -24.15 24.63
CA ILE A 540 -13.90 -25.33 24.55
C ILE A 540 -12.59 -24.95 23.82
N LYS A 541 -11.49 -25.11 24.55
CA LYS A 541 -10.11 -25.01 24.07
C LYS A 541 -9.74 -26.21 23.19
N PRO A 542 -8.85 -26.06 22.20
CA PRO A 542 -8.26 -27.19 21.51
C PRO A 542 -7.20 -27.81 22.42
N ASP A 543 -7.13 -29.14 22.50
CA ASP A 543 -5.92 -29.97 22.64
C ASP A 543 -6.34 -31.44 22.82
N GLU A 544 -5.49 -32.34 22.30
CA GLU A 544 -5.48 -33.80 22.47
C GLU A 544 -6.54 -34.61 21.69
N PHE A 545 -6.10 -35.32 20.63
CA PHE A 545 -6.27 -36.78 20.54
C PHE A 545 -5.30 -37.34 19.49
N GLY A 546 -4.24 -37.97 19.99
CA GLY A 546 -3.45 -38.95 19.25
C GLY A 546 -3.87 -40.37 19.66
N ASN A 547 -4.08 -41.21 18.64
CA ASN A 547 -3.90 -42.67 18.56
C ASN A 547 -4.53 -43.61 19.60
N VAL A 548 -5.31 -44.59 19.09
CA VAL A 548 -5.11 -46.07 19.17
C VAL A 548 -6.01 -46.69 18.06
N ILE A 549 -5.50 -47.22 16.93
CA ILE A 549 -5.01 -48.61 16.61
C ILE A 549 -6.18 -49.64 16.60
N SER A 550 -6.40 -50.59 15.67
CA SER A 550 -5.61 -51.47 14.77
C SER A 550 -6.58 -52.17 13.77
N LEU A 551 -6.24 -52.63 12.55
CA LEU A 551 -5.65 -53.93 12.13
C LEU A 551 -6.01 -54.05 10.62
N GLY A 552 -5.27 -54.57 9.65
CA GLY A 552 -3.99 -55.26 9.55
C GLY A 552 -3.79 -55.80 8.10
N ASN A 553 -2.53 -56.13 7.80
CA ASN A 553 -2.01 -56.99 6.70
C ASN A 553 -1.97 -56.43 5.26
N GLU A 554 -0.96 -56.66 4.42
CA GLU A 554 0.42 -57.19 4.51
C GLU A 554 1.10 -56.89 3.14
N LEU A 555 2.24 -56.18 3.16
CA LEU A 555 3.52 -56.61 2.56
C LEU A 555 3.52 -57.33 1.19
N ARG A 556 4.06 -56.67 0.14
CA ARG A 556 5.30 -57.07 -0.57
C ARG A 556 5.61 -56.17 -1.78
N THR A 557 6.78 -55.53 -1.74
CA THR A 557 7.65 -55.29 -2.91
C THR A 557 8.70 -56.41 -2.98
N PRO A 558 9.17 -56.82 -4.16
CA PRO A 558 10.46 -56.33 -4.68
C PRO A 558 10.38 -56.15 -6.23
N SER A 559 11.34 -55.67 -7.03
CA SER A 559 12.79 -55.60 -7.01
C SER A 559 13.23 -54.65 -8.13
N GLU A 560 14.33 -53.97 -7.91
CA GLU A 560 15.19 -53.28 -8.87
C GLU A 560 15.84 -54.30 -9.86
N LYS A 561 16.02 -53.94 -11.15
CA LYS A 561 17.25 -54.13 -11.97
C LYS A 561 17.08 -53.99 -13.51
N LEU A 562 18.05 -53.27 -14.08
CA LEU A 562 18.73 -53.42 -15.38
C LEU A 562 18.07 -52.97 -16.71
N LEU A 563 18.58 -51.86 -17.26
CA LEU A 563 19.00 -51.70 -18.67
C LEU A 563 20.20 -52.64 -18.96
N PRO A 564 20.54 -53.08 -20.22
CA PRO A 564 20.66 -52.29 -21.47
C PRO A 564 20.38 -53.15 -22.77
N PRO A 565 20.97 -52.96 -23.99
CA PRO A 565 21.43 -51.79 -24.77
C PRO A 565 20.82 -51.69 -26.21
N MET A 566 21.22 -50.63 -26.93
CA MET A 566 21.05 -50.39 -28.38
C MET A 566 21.65 -51.46 -29.31
N GLN A 567 21.02 -51.64 -30.49
CA GLN A 567 21.57 -51.78 -31.87
C GLN A 567 20.38 -52.22 -32.76
N GLN A 568 20.06 -51.67 -33.94
CA GLN A 568 20.83 -51.10 -35.04
C GLN A 568 20.07 -49.94 -35.70
#